data_AF-A0A927BG04-F1
#
_entry.id   AF-A0A927BG04-F1
#
_cell.length_a   1.000
_cell.length_b   1.000
_cell.length_c   1.000
_cell.angle_alpha   90.00
_cell.angle_beta   90.00
_cell.angle_gamma   90.00
#
_symmetry.space_group_name_H-M   'P 1'
#
loop_
_entity.id
_entity.type
_entity.pdbx_description
1 polymer ?
#
loop_
_entity_poly.entity_id
_entity_poly.type
_entity_poly.pdbx_seq_one_letter_code
_entity_poly.pdbx_strand_id
1 'polypeptide(L)'
;MHLRISILAGLLVGTTLAACQPELPLRVSVVGDVLLARSVPTALARDSSALAHRARTWWADSRYVIGNLECPLTTTHQPVAKPFVFRGAPSWAGWLRRLGFTHVSLANNHTLDQHLTGLRDTYQAVRATNVGALGYQPDSTAGCLPTLLGADSSVAVLAYSAFRGTMAGESCVCGGHFRALCERLATYKTLFPKRAVLVYLHWGTEYAGLPTREQRQQARTLIDCGAAAVVGAHPHVVQTVEYYRGRPILYSLGNFLFDQQGSATDLAVQADFDLRDGRVVGTFIRPLQLVGAVPQTANAPAQAGLAARIRRYSPAVRLVPDGTGSGWRLQPVGAGAEFDSVAGFFERRVAVAGPAGPTTARLRYLPYARQSQVWVPTANGGYSTLTFRFPVYAFGTGDVDNDGYADVLIGPIKPTRFDGARHRRLFVYFLDSTGQLQPRWRGSRLSYRLLYFKTVRTPPGPTYVRTLEQAPNGRYCVGRYHWQGFGLTLDGFLAPRQSLDAAYRDFVL
;
A
#
# COMPACT_ATOMS: atom_id res chain seq x y z
N MET A 1 38.06 -4.82 79.37
CA MET A 1 36.72 -4.24 79.11
C MET A 1 36.87 -3.13 78.08
N HIS A 2 36.74 -3.43 76.79
CA HIS A 2 36.55 -2.43 75.73
C HIS A 2 35.68 -3.04 74.63
N LEU A 3 34.47 -2.50 74.53
CA LEU A 3 33.39 -2.90 73.63
C LEU A 3 33.63 -2.25 72.25
N ARG A 4 33.64 -3.04 71.17
CA ARG A 4 33.63 -2.54 69.80
C ARG A 4 32.20 -2.21 69.38
N ILE A 5 31.97 -0.98 68.93
CA ILE A 5 30.72 -0.53 68.30
C ILE A 5 30.92 -0.55 66.79
N SER A 6 30.09 -1.32 66.09
CA SER A 6 30.00 -1.34 64.62
C SER A 6 28.91 -0.37 64.17
N ILE A 7 29.25 0.60 63.33
CA ILE A 7 28.29 1.52 62.68
C ILE A 7 27.98 0.99 61.27
N LEU A 8 26.69 0.75 61.02
CA LEU A 8 26.14 0.34 59.73
C LEU A 8 26.15 1.53 58.75
N ALA A 9 26.76 1.37 57.57
CA ALA A 9 26.64 2.32 56.46
C ALA A 9 25.45 1.92 55.56
N GLY A 10 24.46 2.81 55.43
CA GLY A 10 23.34 2.65 54.51
C GLY A 10 23.73 3.06 53.09
N LEU A 11 23.54 2.16 52.11
CA LEU A 11 23.62 2.45 50.68
C LEU A 11 22.28 3.02 50.20
N LEU A 12 22.27 4.26 49.72
CA LEU A 12 21.18 4.82 48.90
C LEU A 12 21.38 4.40 47.44
N VAL A 13 20.51 3.53 46.94
CA VAL A 13 20.42 3.20 45.50
C VAL A 13 19.53 4.25 44.83
N GLY A 14 20.13 5.19 44.12
CA GLY A 14 19.41 6.12 43.26
C GLY A 14 19.00 5.44 41.95
N THR A 15 17.70 5.22 41.75
CA THR A 15 17.15 4.81 40.46
C THR A 15 17.13 6.00 39.50
N THR A 16 18.06 6.05 38.55
CA THR A 16 17.99 6.97 37.42
C THR A 16 16.88 6.51 36.47
N LEU A 17 15.74 7.21 36.48
CA LEU A 17 14.74 7.14 35.42
C LEU A 17 15.38 7.65 34.13
N ALA A 18 15.85 6.74 33.27
CA ALA A 18 16.23 7.08 31.91
C ALA A 18 14.97 7.56 31.18
N ALA A 19 14.85 8.87 30.98
CA ALA A 19 13.83 9.42 30.10
C ALA A 19 14.03 8.81 28.70
N CYS A 20 13.07 7.98 28.28
CA CYS A 20 13.07 7.37 26.96
C CYS A 20 12.99 8.51 25.92
N GLN A 21 14.12 8.83 25.27
CA GLN A 21 14.11 9.81 24.19
C GLN A 21 13.18 9.29 23.09
N PRO A 22 12.26 10.12 22.56
CA PRO A 22 11.37 9.67 21.50
C PRO A 22 12.20 9.27 20.29
N GLU A 23 12.04 8.02 19.86
CA GLU A 23 12.70 7.49 18.67
C GLU A 23 12.36 8.38 17.46
N LEU A 24 13.40 8.82 16.73
CA LEU A 24 13.23 9.67 15.55
C LEU A 24 12.40 8.92 14.49
N PRO A 25 11.49 9.61 13.76
CA PRO A 25 10.69 8.95 12.75
C PRO A 25 11.56 8.41 11.61
N LEU A 26 11.16 7.27 11.06
CA LEU A 26 11.84 6.67 9.92
C LEU A 26 11.44 7.41 8.64
N ARG A 27 12.41 7.99 7.93
CA ARG A 27 12.16 8.72 6.69
C ARG A 27 12.30 7.85 5.44
N VAL A 28 11.34 7.99 4.53
CA VAL A 28 11.35 7.39 3.18
C VAL A 28 11.24 8.47 2.12
N SER A 29 12.19 8.51 1.19
CA SER A 29 12.16 9.34 -0.01
C SER A 29 11.58 8.58 -1.19
N VAL A 30 10.72 9.24 -1.95
CA VAL A 30 10.15 8.73 -3.19
C VAL A 30 10.33 9.78 -4.29
N VAL A 31 10.77 9.35 -5.46
CA VAL A 31 10.85 10.16 -6.68
C VAL A 31 10.03 9.49 -7.79
N GLY A 32 9.82 10.18 -8.91
CA GLY A 32 9.05 9.63 -10.03
C GLY A 32 9.89 8.81 -11.01
N ASP A 33 9.69 9.07 -12.29
CA ASP A 33 10.10 8.17 -13.38
C ASP A 33 11.62 8.22 -13.64
N VAL A 34 12.23 7.05 -13.78
CA VAL A 34 13.66 6.82 -14.00
C VAL A 34 13.82 5.98 -15.26
N LEU A 35 14.42 6.59 -16.28
CA LEU A 35 14.80 5.97 -17.54
C LEU A 35 16.31 5.73 -17.56
N LEU A 36 16.74 4.52 -17.90
CA LEU A 36 18.17 4.17 -18.10
C LEU A 36 18.42 3.69 -19.54
N ALA A 37 17.60 4.21 -20.46
CA ALA A 37 17.62 3.92 -21.87
C ALA A 37 17.77 5.22 -22.69
N ARG A 38 17.78 5.09 -24.01
CA ARG A 38 17.89 6.23 -24.95
C ARG A 38 19.11 7.10 -24.64
N SER A 39 18.95 8.42 -24.54
CA SER A 39 20.05 9.36 -24.35
C SER A 39 20.48 9.55 -22.89
N VAL A 40 19.73 9.01 -21.93
CA VAL A 40 20.05 9.14 -20.49
C VAL A 40 21.41 8.54 -20.12
N PRO A 41 21.78 7.31 -20.56
CA PRO A 41 23.15 6.79 -20.48
C PRO A 41 24.25 7.80 -20.82
N THR A 42 24.11 8.50 -21.94
CA THR A 42 25.08 9.50 -22.40
C THR A 42 25.12 10.71 -21.47
N ALA A 43 23.96 11.16 -20.97
CA ALA A 43 23.89 12.25 -20.00
C ALA A 43 24.54 11.86 -18.66
N LEU A 44 24.26 10.66 -18.16
CA LEU A 44 24.88 10.12 -16.94
C LEU A 44 26.40 10.02 -17.06
N ALA A 45 26.92 9.60 -18.21
CA ALA A 45 28.36 9.51 -18.43
C ALA A 45 29.07 10.88 -18.31
N ARG A 46 28.40 11.97 -18.69
CA ARG A 46 28.95 13.34 -18.66
C ARG A 46 28.95 13.99 -17.27
N ASP A 47 27.92 13.74 -16.44
CA ASP A 47 27.73 14.39 -15.12
C ASP A 47 27.85 13.39 -13.94
N SER A 48 28.54 12.28 -14.17
CA SER A 48 28.45 11.07 -13.36
C SER A 48 28.73 11.28 -11.85
N SER A 49 29.88 11.84 -11.50
CA SER A 49 30.27 11.99 -10.09
C SER A 49 29.48 13.08 -9.37
N ALA A 50 29.20 14.20 -10.02
CA ALA A 50 28.50 15.32 -9.39
C ALA A 50 27.03 14.97 -9.13
N LEU A 51 26.34 14.32 -10.08
CA LEU A 51 24.97 13.83 -9.86
C LEU A 51 24.90 12.84 -8.70
N ALA A 52 25.78 11.85 -8.65
CA ALA A 52 25.77 10.85 -7.58
C ALA A 52 25.97 11.49 -6.19
N HIS A 53 26.86 12.49 -6.10
CA HIS A 53 27.05 13.24 -4.87
C HIS A 53 25.80 14.06 -4.50
N ARG A 54 25.26 14.86 -5.45
CA ARG A 54 24.03 15.65 -5.23
C ARG A 54 22.86 14.78 -4.78
N ALA A 55 22.60 13.68 -5.48
CA ALA A 55 21.54 12.75 -5.13
C ALA A 55 21.70 12.25 -3.68
N ARG A 56 22.91 11.84 -3.28
CA ARG A 56 23.14 11.37 -1.89
C ARG A 56 22.91 12.45 -0.84
N THR A 57 23.21 13.72 -1.13
CA THR A 57 22.87 14.81 -0.21
C THR A 57 21.36 14.97 -0.06
N TRP A 58 20.60 14.71 -1.12
CA TRP A 58 19.14 14.79 -1.06
C TRP A 58 18.50 13.72 -0.17
N TRP A 59 19.16 12.57 -0.04
CA TRP A 59 18.71 11.41 0.73
C TRP A 59 19.33 11.29 2.13
N ALA A 60 20.08 12.30 2.59
CA ALA A 60 20.96 12.15 3.77
C ALA A 60 20.24 11.61 5.02
N ASP A 61 18.99 12.00 5.23
CA ASP A 61 18.16 11.56 6.36
C ASP A 61 17.25 10.37 6.05
N SER A 62 17.28 9.88 4.81
CA SER A 62 16.33 8.89 4.30
C SER A 62 16.87 7.48 4.47
N ARG A 63 16.12 6.64 5.19
CA ARG A 63 16.47 5.22 5.33
C ARG A 63 16.20 4.43 4.06
N TYR A 64 15.14 4.80 3.34
CA TYR A 64 14.77 4.19 2.07
C TYR A 64 14.56 5.27 1.01
N VAL A 65 15.06 4.99 -0.20
CA VAL A 65 14.90 5.82 -1.40
C VAL A 65 14.30 4.95 -2.50
N ILE A 66 13.21 5.42 -3.10
CA ILE A 66 12.36 4.67 -4.03
C ILE A 66 12.13 5.49 -5.31
N GLY A 67 12.22 4.85 -6.47
CA GLY A 67 11.84 5.45 -7.76
C GLY A 67 11.12 4.44 -8.67
N ASN A 68 10.62 4.89 -9.83
CA ASN A 68 10.00 4.02 -10.83
C ASN A 68 10.98 3.76 -11.98
N LEU A 69 11.47 2.53 -12.13
CA LEU A 69 12.35 2.18 -13.25
C LEU A 69 11.49 1.86 -14.48
N GLU A 70 11.37 2.83 -15.37
CA GLU A 70 10.44 2.81 -16.51
C GLU A 70 11.12 2.37 -17.81
N CYS A 71 12.00 1.35 -17.73
CA CYS A 71 12.51 0.68 -18.91
C CYS A 71 13.05 -0.71 -18.54
N PRO A 72 13.00 -1.68 -19.46
CA PRO A 72 13.69 -2.93 -19.26
C PRO A 72 15.20 -2.74 -19.43
N LEU A 73 15.96 -3.43 -18.59
CA LEU A 73 17.41 -3.52 -18.63
C LEU A 73 17.80 -4.91 -19.12
N THR A 74 18.04 -5.04 -20.42
CA THR A 74 18.22 -6.34 -21.08
C THR A 74 19.07 -6.22 -22.35
N THR A 75 19.78 -7.29 -22.69
CA THR A 75 20.41 -7.45 -24.01
C THR A 75 19.43 -7.97 -25.07
N THR A 76 18.33 -8.59 -24.65
CA THR A 76 17.25 -9.04 -25.54
C THR A 76 16.69 -7.88 -26.35
N HIS A 77 16.48 -8.12 -27.64
CA HIS A 77 15.85 -7.16 -28.54
C HIS A 77 14.65 -7.82 -29.19
N GLN A 78 13.52 -7.75 -28.50
CA GLN A 78 12.23 -8.28 -28.91
C GLN A 78 11.16 -7.23 -28.58
N PRO A 79 11.13 -6.12 -29.33
CA PRO A 79 10.25 -5.01 -29.01
C PRO A 79 8.78 -5.42 -29.19
N VAL A 80 7.96 -5.11 -28.20
CA VAL A 80 6.49 -5.24 -28.34
C VAL A 80 5.97 -4.20 -29.34
N ALA A 81 4.87 -4.51 -30.03
CA ALA A 81 4.24 -3.62 -30.99
C ALA A 81 3.48 -2.47 -30.29
N LYS A 82 4.19 -1.38 -29.92
CA LYS A 82 3.59 -0.13 -29.43
C LYS A 82 4.44 1.10 -29.82
N PRO A 83 3.90 2.34 -29.76
CA PRO A 83 4.59 3.53 -30.26
C PRO A 83 5.93 3.86 -29.58
N PHE A 84 6.02 3.60 -28.26
CA PHE A 84 7.22 3.88 -27.48
C PHE A 84 7.69 2.61 -26.80
N VAL A 85 8.86 2.12 -27.20
CA VAL A 85 9.49 0.91 -26.67
C VAL A 85 10.88 1.26 -26.16
N PHE A 86 11.18 0.91 -24.92
CA PHE A 86 12.45 1.18 -24.28
C PHE A 86 13.29 -0.09 -24.14
N ARG A 87 14.60 0.13 -24.10
CA ARG A 87 15.61 -0.89 -23.81
C ARG A 87 16.88 -0.20 -23.31
N GLY A 88 17.21 -0.43 -22.05
CA GLY A 88 18.50 -0.05 -21.46
C GLY A 88 19.43 -1.26 -21.41
N ALA A 89 20.75 -1.03 -21.45
CA ALA A 89 21.70 -2.12 -21.24
C ALA A 89 21.77 -2.48 -19.73
N PRO A 90 21.89 -3.78 -19.36
CA PRO A 90 21.96 -4.21 -17.95
C PRO A 90 23.05 -3.52 -17.12
N SER A 91 24.16 -3.13 -17.75
CA SER A 91 25.27 -2.42 -17.09
C SER A 91 24.86 -1.07 -16.47
N TRP A 92 23.78 -0.45 -16.95
CA TRP A 92 23.27 0.79 -16.37
C TRP A 92 22.55 0.59 -15.03
N ALA A 93 22.15 -0.64 -14.66
CA ALA A 93 21.52 -0.90 -13.36
C ALA A 93 22.39 -0.40 -12.19
N GLY A 94 23.72 -0.46 -12.31
CA GLY A 94 24.65 0.01 -11.28
C GLY A 94 24.47 1.49 -10.90
N TRP A 95 23.88 2.29 -11.78
CA TRP A 95 23.53 3.68 -11.50
C TRP A 95 22.47 3.82 -10.42
N LEU A 96 21.53 2.89 -10.30
CA LEU A 96 20.50 2.93 -9.27
C LEU A 96 21.14 2.99 -7.88
N ARG A 97 22.09 2.09 -7.60
CA ARG A 97 22.81 2.08 -6.33
C ARG A 97 23.73 3.29 -6.17
N ARG A 98 24.39 3.75 -7.25
CA ARG A 98 25.26 4.94 -7.20
C ARG A 98 24.49 6.20 -6.81
N LEU A 99 23.29 6.39 -7.37
CA LEU A 99 22.36 7.48 -7.06
C LEU A 99 21.71 7.35 -5.67
N GLY A 100 21.90 6.23 -4.97
CA GLY A 100 21.42 6.03 -3.60
C GLY A 100 20.06 5.35 -3.50
N PHE A 101 19.49 4.85 -4.61
CA PHE A 101 18.26 4.07 -4.55
C PHE A 101 18.44 2.83 -3.66
N THR A 102 17.41 2.57 -2.87
CA THR A 102 17.28 1.33 -2.08
C THR A 102 16.33 0.36 -2.75
N HIS A 103 15.30 0.88 -3.42
CA HIS A 103 14.28 0.12 -4.11
C HIS A 103 13.87 0.84 -5.40
N VAL A 104 13.40 0.07 -6.39
CA VAL A 104 12.73 0.60 -7.58
C VAL A 104 11.47 -0.18 -7.87
N SER A 105 10.44 0.51 -8.36
CA SER A 105 9.24 -0.12 -8.91
C SER A 105 9.50 -0.63 -10.32
N LEU A 106 9.08 -1.87 -10.57
CA LEU A 106 8.96 -2.49 -11.89
C LEU A 106 7.48 -2.65 -12.28
N ALA A 107 6.55 -2.01 -11.57
CA ALA A 107 5.12 -2.05 -11.92
C ALA A 107 4.77 -0.81 -12.75
N ASN A 108 5.09 -0.84 -14.04
CA ASN A 108 4.76 0.22 -15.00
C ASN A 108 4.43 -0.33 -16.40
N ASN A 109 3.98 0.55 -17.29
CA ASN A 109 3.56 0.22 -18.66
C ASN A 109 4.75 -0.14 -19.59
N HIS A 110 5.99 0.19 -19.21
CA HIS A 110 7.21 -0.07 -20.00
C HIS A 110 8.00 -1.31 -19.57
N THR A 111 7.55 -1.97 -18.50
CA THR A 111 8.24 -3.14 -17.92
C THR A 111 8.39 -4.29 -18.92
N LEU A 112 7.46 -4.41 -19.87
CA LEU A 112 7.35 -5.52 -20.81
C LEU A 112 7.71 -5.14 -22.24
N ASP A 113 8.41 -4.04 -22.40
CA ASP A 113 8.82 -3.53 -23.72
C ASP A 113 9.66 -4.54 -24.51
N GLN A 114 10.33 -5.47 -23.81
CA GLN A 114 11.11 -6.56 -24.38
C GLN A 114 10.58 -7.94 -23.93
N HIS A 115 9.25 -8.05 -23.70
CA HIS A 115 8.57 -9.25 -23.20
C HIS A 115 9.10 -9.78 -21.85
N LEU A 116 8.62 -10.97 -21.44
CA LEU A 116 8.99 -11.67 -20.20
C LEU A 116 10.50 -11.80 -19.98
N THR A 117 11.28 -12.05 -21.04
CA THR A 117 12.74 -12.17 -20.96
C THR A 117 13.35 -10.83 -20.52
N GLY A 118 12.93 -9.73 -21.15
CA GLY A 118 13.37 -8.40 -20.76
C GLY A 118 13.05 -8.05 -19.31
N LEU A 119 11.86 -8.42 -18.83
CA LEU A 119 11.48 -8.23 -17.43
C LEU A 119 12.36 -9.06 -16.47
N ARG A 120 12.56 -10.35 -16.75
CA ARG A 120 13.41 -11.22 -15.92
C ARG A 120 14.84 -10.71 -15.85
N ASP A 121 15.41 -10.30 -16.98
CA ASP A 121 16.74 -9.68 -17.05
C ASP A 121 16.80 -8.39 -16.23
N THR A 122 15.76 -7.55 -16.34
CA THR A 122 15.67 -6.30 -15.58
C THR A 122 15.67 -6.56 -14.09
N TYR A 123 14.87 -7.52 -13.63
CA TYR A 123 14.83 -7.93 -12.23
C TYR A 123 16.20 -8.42 -11.76
N GLN A 124 16.86 -9.29 -12.53
CA GLN A 124 18.20 -9.79 -12.20
C GLN A 124 19.23 -8.66 -12.13
N ALA A 125 19.24 -7.75 -13.11
CA ALA A 125 20.14 -6.60 -13.15
C ALA A 125 19.94 -5.66 -11.95
N VAL A 126 18.69 -5.37 -11.58
CA VAL A 126 18.37 -4.57 -10.38
C VAL A 126 18.87 -5.27 -9.11
N ARG A 127 18.55 -6.56 -8.94
CA ARG A 127 18.93 -7.33 -7.74
C ARG A 127 20.44 -7.48 -7.59
N ALA A 128 21.19 -7.63 -8.70
CA ALA A 128 22.65 -7.69 -8.70
C ALA A 128 23.32 -6.43 -8.12
N THR A 129 22.61 -5.31 -8.06
CA THR A 129 23.10 -4.04 -7.49
C THR A 129 22.75 -3.83 -6.02
N ASN A 130 22.15 -4.85 -5.38
CA ASN A 130 21.57 -4.79 -4.03
C ASN A 130 20.43 -3.77 -3.87
N VAL A 131 19.75 -3.44 -4.96
CA VAL A 131 18.52 -2.65 -4.97
C VAL A 131 17.32 -3.61 -4.91
N GLY A 132 16.31 -3.27 -4.11
CA GLY A 132 15.05 -4.01 -4.05
C GLY A 132 14.19 -3.76 -5.29
N ALA A 133 13.55 -4.80 -5.82
CA ALA A 133 12.57 -4.67 -6.89
C ALA A 133 11.16 -4.76 -6.28
N LEU A 134 10.32 -3.78 -6.58
CA LEU A 134 8.93 -3.70 -6.11
C LEU A 134 7.98 -3.98 -7.29
N GLY A 135 6.83 -4.57 -7.00
CA GLY A 135 5.77 -4.72 -7.99
C GLY A 135 5.99 -5.85 -9.00
N TYR A 136 7.04 -6.65 -8.85
CA TYR A 136 7.29 -7.86 -9.65
C TYR A 136 7.95 -8.94 -8.80
N GLN A 137 7.52 -10.18 -8.97
CA GLN A 137 8.23 -11.36 -8.47
C GLN A 137 8.26 -12.42 -9.59
N PRO A 138 9.42 -13.02 -9.91
CA PRO A 138 9.50 -14.06 -10.93
C PRO A 138 8.51 -15.20 -10.66
N ASP A 139 7.75 -15.55 -11.70
CA ASP A 139 6.84 -16.69 -11.75
C ASP A 139 5.81 -16.72 -10.59
N SER A 140 5.52 -15.56 -9.99
CA SER A 140 4.65 -15.44 -8.84
C SER A 140 3.85 -14.14 -8.83
N THR A 141 2.56 -14.25 -8.55
CA THR A 141 1.67 -13.10 -8.27
C THR A 141 2.02 -12.38 -6.96
N ALA A 142 3.00 -12.89 -6.20
CA ALA A 142 3.48 -12.29 -4.96
C ALA A 142 4.09 -10.89 -5.15
N GLY A 143 4.50 -10.52 -6.36
CA GLY A 143 4.86 -9.14 -6.70
C GLY A 143 3.74 -8.14 -6.43
N CYS A 144 2.50 -8.62 -6.30
CA CYS A 144 1.34 -7.82 -5.93
C CYS A 144 1.05 -7.70 -4.42
N LEU A 145 1.95 -8.18 -3.57
CA LEU A 145 1.83 -8.07 -2.11
C LEU A 145 2.63 -6.87 -1.59
N PRO A 146 2.22 -6.24 -0.47
CA PRO A 146 3.04 -5.23 0.19
C PRO A 146 4.41 -5.81 0.53
N THR A 147 5.47 -5.19 0.01
CA THR A 147 6.86 -5.60 0.21
C THR A 147 7.47 -4.81 1.35
N LEU A 148 7.93 -5.49 2.39
CA LEU A 148 8.63 -4.85 3.52
C LEU A 148 10.00 -4.34 3.03
N LEU A 149 10.33 -3.07 3.27
CA LEU A 149 11.57 -2.47 2.77
C LEU A 149 12.84 -2.94 3.50
N GLY A 150 12.68 -3.69 4.59
CA GLY A 150 13.77 -4.33 5.34
C GLY A 150 13.20 -5.23 6.43
N ALA A 151 13.96 -6.23 6.89
CA ALA A 151 13.46 -7.26 7.81
C ALA A 151 12.84 -6.70 9.10
N ASP A 152 13.46 -5.67 9.68
CA ASP A 152 12.99 -5.00 10.90
C ASP A 152 12.20 -3.71 10.61
N SER A 153 11.90 -3.43 9.34
CA SER A 153 11.23 -2.19 8.95
C SER A 153 9.77 -2.19 9.34
N SER A 154 9.29 -1.07 9.85
CA SER A 154 7.86 -0.80 10.01
C SER A 154 7.22 -0.28 8.72
N VAL A 155 7.89 -0.38 7.57
CA VAL A 155 7.43 0.19 6.30
C VAL A 155 7.37 -0.87 5.21
N ALA A 156 6.21 -0.97 4.57
CA ALA A 156 5.99 -1.75 3.37
C ALA A 156 5.57 -0.84 2.21
N VAL A 157 5.86 -1.30 0.98
CA VAL A 157 5.45 -0.63 -0.24
C VAL A 157 4.64 -1.57 -1.11
N LEU A 158 3.54 -1.06 -1.64
CA LEU A 158 2.71 -1.76 -2.60
C LEU A 158 2.80 -0.99 -3.92
N ALA A 159 3.62 -1.49 -4.85
CA ALA A 159 3.78 -0.91 -6.17
C ALA A 159 2.77 -1.52 -7.15
N TYR A 160 2.13 -0.71 -8.00
CA TYR A 160 1.06 -1.17 -8.89
C TYR A 160 0.95 -0.33 -10.17
N SER A 161 0.77 -1.00 -11.31
CA SER A 161 0.47 -0.38 -12.61
C SER A 161 -1.04 -0.40 -12.90
N ALA A 162 -1.59 0.77 -13.25
CA ALA A 162 -2.98 0.88 -13.70
C ALA A 162 -3.20 0.42 -15.16
N PHE A 163 -2.12 0.20 -15.92
CA PHE A 163 -2.19 -0.15 -17.34
C PHE A 163 -2.39 -1.65 -17.53
N ARG A 164 -3.56 -2.02 -18.06
CA ARG A 164 -3.95 -3.42 -18.33
C ARG A 164 -3.41 -3.96 -19.65
N GLY A 165 -3.29 -3.10 -20.66
CA GLY A 165 -3.12 -3.48 -22.07
C GLY A 165 -1.68 -3.74 -22.53
N THR A 166 -0.67 -3.38 -21.73
CA THR A 166 0.74 -3.63 -22.06
C THR A 166 1.29 -4.89 -21.37
N MET A 167 0.44 -5.64 -20.65
CA MET A 167 0.81 -6.84 -19.87
C MET A 167 0.08 -8.12 -20.30
N ALA A 168 -0.20 -8.25 -21.60
CA ALA A 168 -0.71 -9.50 -22.17
C ALA A 168 0.33 -10.62 -21.98
N GLY A 169 0.07 -11.51 -21.02
CA GLY A 169 0.87 -12.72 -20.76
C GLY A 169 1.45 -12.85 -19.33
N GLU A 170 1.30 -11.85 -18.45
CA GLU A 170 2.19 -11.76 -17.28
C GLU A 170 1.48 -11.52 -15.94
N SER A 171 1.04 -12.61 -15.29
CA SER A 171 0.47 -12.59 -13.93
C SER A 171 1.42 -12.08 -12.83
N CYS A 172 2.69 -11.82 -13.17
CA CYS A 172 3.78 -11.63 -12.22
C CYS A 172 4.08 -10.15 -11.91
N VAL A 173 3.71 -9.22 -12.79
CA VAL A 173 3.79 -7.77 -12.54
C VAL A 173 2.51 -7.31 -11.88
N CYS A 174 2.62 -6.48 -10.85
CA CYS A 174 1.48 -5.98 -10.12
C CYS A 174 0.70 -4.96 -10.96
N GLY A 175 -0.46 -5.39 -11.46
CA GLY A 175 -1.41 -4.54 -12.17
C GLY A 175 -2.80 -5.17 -12.27
N GLY A 176 -3.69 -4.52 -13.03
CA GLY A 176 -4.99 -5.09 -13.38
C GLY A 176 -6.17 -4.64 -12.50
N HIS A 177 -6.53 -5.43 -11.49
CA HIS A 177 -7.79 -5.28 -10.74
C HIS A 177 -7.63 -4.43 -9.47
N PHE A 178 -7.96 -3.14 -9.55
CA PHE A 178 -7.92 -2.18 -8.43
C PHE A 178 -8.65 -2.67 -7.16
N ARG A 179 -9.75 -3.42 -7.30
CA ARG A 179 -10.45 -4.03 -6.16
C ARG A 179 -9.58 -5.03 -5.40
N ALA A 180 -8.85 -5.90 -6.11
CA ALA A 180 -7.97 -6.87 -5.48
C ALA A 180 -6.80 -6.17 -4.75
N LEU A 181 -6.28 -5.07 -5.32
CA LEU A 181 -5.28 -4.21 -4.67
C LEU A 181 -5.80 -3.69 -3.31
N CYS A 182 -7.02 -3.14 -3.30
CA CYS A 182 -7.69 -2.65 -2.10
C CYS A 182 -7.89 -3.75 -1.05
N GLU A 183 -8.38 -4.92 -1.47
CA GLU A 183 -8.60 -6.07 -0.57
C GLU A 183 -7.29 -6.58 0.04
N ARG A 184 -6.20 -6.65 -0.74
CA ARG A 184 -4.86 -7.02 -0.27
C ARG A 184 -4.31 -6.03 0.75
N LEU A 185 -4.40 -4.74 0.45
CA LEU A 185 -3.95 -3.65 1.32
C LEU A 185 -4.71 -3.67 2.66
N ALA A 186 -6.03 -3.77 2.60
CA ALA A 186 -6.85 -3.72 3.80
C ALA A 186 -6.71 -4.99 4.66
N THR A 187 -6.51 -6.15 4.03
CA THR A 187 -6.13 -7.38 4.74
C THR A 187 -4.78 -7.22 5.44
N TYR A 188 -3.77 -6.73 4.72
CA TYR A 188 -2.43 -6.49 5.27
C TYR A 188 -2.49 -5.53 6.45
N LYS A 189 -3.20 -4.41 6.33
CA LYS A 189 -3.36 -3.43 7.41
C LYS A 189 -4.10 -3.96 8.63
N THR A 190 -5.01 -4.91 8.45
CA THR A 190 -5.71 -5.59 9.56
C THR A 190 -4.79 -6.54 10.34
N LEU A 191 -3.83 -7.16 9.63
CA LEU A 191 -2.86 -8.10 10.22
C LEU A 191 -1.62 -7.37 10.79
N PHE A 192 -1.21 -6.27 10.15
CA PHE A 192 -0.02 -5.48 10.48
C PHE A 192 -0.38 -4.00 10.73
N PRO A 193 -1.13 -3.68 11.80
CA PRO A 193 -1.63 -2.33 12.03
C PRO A 193 -0.52 -1.28 12.23
N LYS A 194 0.63 -1.68 12.78
CA LYS A 194 1.79 -0.81 13.02
C LYS A 194 2.73 -0.64 11.82
N ARG A 195 2.52 -1.36 10.72
CA ARG A 195 3.35 -1.19 9.51
C ARG A 195 2.74 -0.12 8.61
N ALA A 196 3.49 0.91 8.25
CA ALA A 196 3.07 1.91 7.29
C ALA A 196 3.10 1.27 5.90
N VAL A 197 2.07 1.51 5.09
CA VAL A 197 2.04 1.03 3.71
C VAL A 197 1.99 2.23 2.78
N LEU A 198 3.07 2.47 2.03
CA LEU A 198 3.07 3.44 0.94
C LEU A 198 2.59 2.72 -0.32
N VAL A 199 1.58 3.27 -1.00
CA VAL A 199 1.12 2.73 -2.28
C VAL A 199 1.72 3.58 -3.40
N TYR A 200 2.52 2.96 -4.27
CA TYR A 200 3.21 3.64 -5.37
C TYR A 200 2.60 3.22 -6.71
N LEU A 201 1.96 4.15 -7.40
CA LEU A 201 1.10 3.89 -8.55
C LEU A 201 1.71 4.44 -9.83
N HIS A 202 1.69 3.64 -10.88
CA HIS A 202 2.01 4.07 -12.24
C HIS A 202 0.69 4.20 -13.03
N TRP A 203 0.21 5.43 -13.25
CA TRP A 203 -1.19 5.69 -13.65
C TRP A 203 -1.46 7.07 -14.25
N GLY A 204 -2.68 7.28 -14.73
CA GLY A 204 -3.15 8.59 -15.19
C GLY A 204 -2.91 8.80 -16.68
N THR A 205 -2.91 10.05 -17.10
CA THR A 205 -2.77 10.44 -18.51
C THR A 205 -1.48 11.22 -18.67
N GLU A 206 -0.66 10.83 -19.66
CA GLU A 206 0.59 11.52 -20.00
C GLU A 206 0.36 13.02 -20.19
N TYR A 207 1.26 13.83 -19.65
CA TYR A 207 1.29 15.29 -19.74
C TYR A 207 0.10 16.04 -19.12
N ALA A 208 -0.87 15.33 -18.53
CA ALA A 208 -2.02 15.95 -17.89
C ALA A 208 -1.60 16.62 -16.56
N GLY A 209 -1.73 17.95 -16.50
CA GLY A 209 -1.38 18.72 -15.31
C GLY A 209 -2.32 18.53 -14.10
N LEU A 210 -3.45 17.86 -14.23
CA LEU A 210 -4.35 17.58 -13.12
C LEU A 210 -4.72 16.10 -13.11
N PRO A 211 -4.87 15.48 -11.93
CA PRO A 211 -5.31 14.11 -11.84
C PRO A 211 -6.76 13.98 -12.30
N THR A 212 -7.07 12.87 -12.98
CA THR A 212 -8.43 12.55 -13.40
C THR A 212 -9.33 12.30 -12.19
N ARG A 213 -10.66 12.36 -12.42
CA ARG A 213 -11.64 12.00 -11.37
C ARG A 213 -11.43 10.56 -10.87
N GLU A 214 -11.07 9.66 -11.76
CA GLU A 214 -10.78 8.26 -11.42
C GLU A 214 -9.54 8.15 -10.53
N GLN A 215 -8.42 8.82 -10.87
CA GLN A 215 -7.22 8.85 -10.04
C GLN A 215 -7.57 9.35 -8.63
N ARG A 216 -8.35 10.43 -8.51
CA ARG A 216 -8.77 10.97 -7.21
C ARG A 216 -9.60 9.96 -6.40
N GLN A 217 -10.58 9.33 -7.04
CA GLN A 217 -11.42 8.34 -6.38
C GLN A 217 -10.62 7.11 -5.94
N GLN A 218 -9.74 6.60 -6.79
CA GLN A 218 -8.88 5.46 -6.49
C GLN A 218 -7.89 5.78 -5.36
N ALA A 219 -7.26 6.95 -5.37
CA ALA A 219 -6.36 7.38 -4.29
C ALA A 219 -7.06 7.37 -2.92
N ARG A 220 -8.24 8.00 -2.86
CA ARG A 220 -9.05 8.07 -1.62
C ARG A 220 -9.47 6.67 -1.16
N THR A 221 -9.90 5.80 -2.07
CA THR A 221 -10.23 4.41 -1.74
C THR A 221 -9.03 3.63 -1.18
N LEU A 222 -7.81 3.85 -1.69
CA LEU A 222 -6.60 3.22 -1.14
C LEU A 222 -6.27 3.73 0.25
N ILE A 223 -6.45 5.04 0.50
CA ILE A 223 -6.37 5.63 1.82
C ILE A 223 -7.43 4.98 2.74
N ASP A 224 -8.67 4.77 2.29
CA ASP A 224 -9.71 4.07 3.06
C ASP A 224 -9.38 2.59 3.34
N CYS A 225 -8.63 1.95 2.43
CA CYS A 225 -8.11 0.60 2.62
C CYS A 225 -6.92 0.53 3.60
N GLY A 226 -6.41 1.68 4.04
CA GLY A 226 -5.39 1.78 5.10
C GLY A 226 -3.98 2.13 4.60
N ALA A 227 -3.84 2.63 3.38
CA ALA A 227 -2.58 3.24 2.94
C ALA A 227 -2.20 4.39 3.88
N ALA A 228 -0.90 4.48 4.18
CA ALA A 228 -0.31 5.58 4.93
C ALA A 228 -0.08 6.81 4.03
N ALA A 229 0.29 6.56 2.77
CA ALA A 229 0.35 7.55 1.70
C ALA A 229 0.07 6.88 0.34
N VAL A 230 -0.37 7.68 -0.63
CA VAL A 230 -0.45 7.28 -2.04
C VAL A 230 0.47 8.20 -2.84
N VAL A 231 1.31 7.63 -3.68
CA VAL A 231 2.28 8.36 -4.52
C VAL A 231 2.13 7.88 -5.95
N GLY A 232 2.12 8.78 -6.91
CA GLY A 232 2.00 8.46 -8.34
C GLY A 232 3.23 8.81 -9.16
N ALA A 233 3.35 8.11 -10.29
CA ALA A 233 4.27 8.33 -11.41
C ALA A 233 3.49 8.06 -12.72
N HIS A 234 4.13 8.21 -13.90
CA HIS A 234 3.59 8.05 -15.27
C HIS A 234 3.21 9.34 -16.02
N PRO A 235 2.48 10.33 -15.46
CA PRO A 235 2.10 11.51 -16.24
C PRO A 235 3.29 12.31 -16.78
N HIS A 236 4.52 12.00 -16.36
CA HIS A 236 5.78 12.68 -16.66
C HIS A 236 5.83 14.15 -16.24
N VAL A 237 4.75 14.66 -15.66
CA VAL A 237 4.63 16.01 -15.11
C VAL A 237 4.23 15.90 -13.65
N VAL A 238 4.74 16.80 -12.81
CA VAL A 238 4.29 16.91 -11.41
C VAL A 238 2.79 17.20 -11.41
N GLN A 239 2.00 16.52 -10.58
CA GLN A 239 0.58 16.80 -10.38
C GLN A 239 0.31 17.36 -8.97
N THR A 240 -0.95 17.64 -8.68
CA THR A 240 -1.39 18.22 -7.41
C THR A 240 -1.13 17.30 -6.22
N VAL A 241 -1.11 17.88 -5.02
CA VAL A 241 -1.12 17.14 -3.76
C VAL A 241 -2.51 17.22 -3.12
N GLU A 242 -2.91 16.20 -2.41
CA GLU A 242 -4.14 16.18 -1.63
C GLU A 242 -3.87 15.57 -0.25
N TYR A 243 -4.52 16.08 0.79
CA TYR A 243 -4.69 15.35 2.04
C TYR A 243 -6.12 14.86 2.13
N TYR A 244 -6.25 13.56 2.35
CA TYR A 244 -7.53 12.92 2.60
C TYR A 244 -7.42 12.16 3.93
N ARG A 245 -8.25 12.55 4.91
CA ARG A 245 -8.25 11.97 6.27
C ARG A 245 -6.86 12.00 6.93
N GLY A 246 -6.21 13.18 6.89
CA GLY A 246 -4.89 13.42 7.47
C GLY A 246 -3.73 12.76 6.72
N ARG A 247 -3.96 12.04 5.62
CA ARG A 247 -2.94 11.27 4.90
C ARG A 247 -2.65 11.83 3.52
N PRO A 248 -1.37 11.90 3.11
CA PRO A 248 -0.96 12.55 1.87
C PRO A 248 -1.21 11.66 0.64
N ILE A 249 -1.62 12.31 -0.43
CA ILE A 249 -1.76 11.77 -1.79
C ILE A 249 -0.99 12.70 -2.72
N LEU A 250 0.07 12.22 -3.35
CA LEU A 250 0.81 12.94 -4.39
C LEU A 250 0.54 12.26 -5.72
N TYR A 251 -0.21 12.90 -6.61
CA TYR A 251 -0.77 12.21 -7.79
C TYR A 251 0.26 11.89 -8.88
N SER A 252 1.33 12.67 -8.98
CA SER A 252 2.48 12.43 -9.86
C SER A 252 3.67 13.25 -9.38
N LEU A 253 4.84 12.62 -9.32
CA LEU A 253 6.10 13.26 -8.95
C LEU A 253 6.90 13.81 -10.16
N GLY A 254 6.45 13.57 -11.39
CA GLY A 254 7.19 13.93 -12.61
C GLY A 254 8.41 13.04 -12.86
N ASN A 255 9.24 13.42 -13.82
CA ASN A 255 10.44 12.66 -14.18
C ASN A 255 11.59 12.92 -13.20
N PHE A 256 12.23 11.89 -12.65
CA PHE A 256 13.46 12.09 -11.87
C PHE A 256 14.71 12.04 -12.76
N LEU A 257 14.75 11.10 -13.71
CA LEU A 257 15.86 10.93 -14.65
C LEU A 257 15.27 10.47 -15.99
N PHE A 258 15.12 11.37 -16.95
CA PHE A 258 14.38 11.08 -18.19
C PHE A 258 14.75 12.08 -19.29
N ASP A 259 14.79 11.65 -20.56
CA ASP A 259 15.20 12.51 -21.68
C ASP A 259 14.07 13.23 -22.42
N GLN A 260 12.90 13.33 -21.81
CA GLN A 260 11.80 14.15 -22.30
C GLN A 260 12.13 15.63 -22.18
N GLN A 261 11.62 16.42 -23.12
CA GLN A 261 11.85 17.86 -23.20
C GLN A 261 10.53 18.62 -23.03
N GLY A 262 10.58 19.75 -22.33
CA GLY A 262 9.43 20.61 -22.07
C GLY A 262 9.40 21.12 -20.63
N SER A 263 8.93 22.35 -20.43
CA SER A 263 8.89 23.01 -19.12
C SER A 263 7.94 22.37 -18.10
N ALA A 264 7.08 21.44 -18.54
CA ALA A 264 6.23 20.66 -17.65
C ALA A 264 6.87 19.32 -17.26
N THR A 265 7.71 18.76 -18.15
CA THR A 265 8.33 17.44 -18.02
C THR A 265 9.74 17.49 -17.44
N ASP A 266 10.33 18.68 -17.38
CA ASP A 266 11.59 18.95 -16.67
C ASP A 266 11.38 19.17 -15.16
N LEU A 267 10.20 19.62 -14.72
CA LEU A 267 9.88 19.78 -13.31
C LEU A 267 9.63 18.42 -12.65
N ALA A 268 10.22 18.23 -11.48
CA ALA A 268 10.10 17.00 -10.70
C ALA A 268 9.99 17.30 -9.20
N VAL A 269 9.52 16.31 -8.44
CA VAL A 269 9.41 16.41 -6.98
C VAL A 269 10.01 15.16 -6.33
N GLN A 270 10.97 15.36 -5.45
CA GLN A 270 11.26 14.41 -4.37
C GLN A 270 10.22 14.59 -3.28
N ALA A 271 9.64 13.49 -2.80
CA ALA A 271 8.73 13.48 -1.67
C ALA A 271 9.30 12.65 -0.52
N ASP A 272 9.38 13.22 0.68
CA ASP A 272 9.84 12.53 1.87
C ASP A 272 8.69 12.33 2.86
N PHE A 273 8.61 11.12 3.42
CA PHE A 273 7.61 10.74 4.41
C PHE A 273 8.29 10.31 5.70
N ASP A 274 8.03 11.04 6.79
CA ASP A 274 8.41 10.64 8.13
C ASP A 274 7.35 9.69 8.68
N LEU A 275 7.76 8.47 9.04
CA LEU A 275 6.88 7.39 9.41
C LEU A 275 7.07 6.99 10.88
N ARG A 276 5.95 6.82 11.58
CA ARG A 276 5.90 6.32 12.96
C ARG A 276 4.58 5.60 13.22
N ASP A 277 4.63 4.46 13.91
CA ASP A 277 3.46 3.66 14.31
C ASP A 277 2.46 3.38 13.17
N GLY A 278 2.99 3.13 11.98
CA GLY A 278 2.20 2.81 10.79
C GLY A 278 1.54 4.00 10.10
N ARG A 279 1.93 5.23 10.44
CA ARG A 279 1.38 6.49 9.89
C ARG A 279 2.48 7.40 9.37
N VAL A 280 2.10 8.30 8.46
CA VAL A 280 2.89 9.47 8.09
C VAL A 280 2.68 10.56 9.13
N VAL A 281 3.75 11.01 9.78
CA VAL A 281 3.76 12.10 10.77
C VAL A 281 4.36 13.40 10.20
N GLY A 282 5.05 13.31 9.07
CA GLY A 282 5.58 14.45 8.32
C GLY A 282 5.63 14.14 6.82
N THR A 283 5.35 15.14 6.01
CA THR A 283 5.47 15.06 4.55
C THR A 283 6.23 16.27 4.06
N PHE A 284 7.25 16.05 3.25
CA PHE A 284 8.11 17.09 2.71
C PHE A 284 8.21 16.91 1.20
N ILE A 285 8.35 18.02 0.49
CA ILE A 285 8.62 18.00 -0.94
C ILE A 285 9.83 18.87 -1.24
N ARG A 286 10.70 18.37 -2.11
CA ARG A 286 11.81 19.12 -2.70
C ARG A 286 11.61 19.21 -4.20
N PRO A 287 11.46 20.42 -4.77
CA PRO A 287 11.37 20.61 -6.20
C PRO A 287 12.74 20.39 -6.85
N LEU A 288 12.74 19.61 -7.91
CA LEU A 288 13.88 19.34 -8.75
C LEU A 288 13.56 19.78 -10.18
N GLN A 289 14.58 20.01 -10.99
CA GLN A 289 14.45 20.32 -12.39
C GLN A 289 15.47 19.52 -13.20
N LEU A 290 15.04 18.92 -14.30
CA LEU A 290 15.91 18.17 -15.21
C LEU A 290 16.60 19.14 -16.16
N VAL A 291 17.92 19.02 -16.24
CA VAL A 291 18.75 19.73 -17.19
C VAL A 291 19.53 18.68 -17.98
N GLY A 292 19.22 18.54 -19.27
CA GLY A 292 19.83 17.49 -20.10
C GLY A 292 19.57 16.08 -19.56
N ALA A 293 18.31 15.80 -19.19
CA ALA A 293 17.84 14.54 -18.60
C ALA A 293 18.25 14.24 -17.14
N VAL A 294 19.11 15.08 -16.55
CA VAL A 294 19.68 14.87 -15.21
C VAL A 294 19.03 15.81 -14.19
N PRO A 295 18.60 15.31 -13.02
CA PRO A 295 17.98 16.16 -12.01
C PRO A 295 19.00 17.10 -11.34
N GLN A 296 18.53 18.31 -11.07
CA GLN A 296 19.20 19.36 -10.29
C GLN A 296 18.17 19.98 -9.32
N THR A 297 18.65 20.75 -8.35
CA THR A 297 17.74 21.59 -7.54
C THR A 297 17.03 22.57 -8.45
N ALA A 298 15.70 22.66 -8.36
CA ALA A 298 14.94 23.57 -9.19
C ALA A 298 15.35 25.02 -8.94
N ASN A 299 15.40 25.84 -10.00
CA ASN A 299 15.66 27.27 -9.85
C ASN A 299 14.48 28.02 -9.20
N ALA A 300 14.69 29.27 -8.78
CA ALA A 300 13.68 30.05 -8.09
C ALA A 300 12.36 30.22 -8.89
N PRO A 301 12.36 30.47 -10.22
CA PRO A 301 11.14 30.48 -11.02
C PRO A 301 10.38 29.15 -11.00
N ALA A 302 11.06 28.02 -11.15
CA ALA A 302 10.45 26.68 -11.13
C ALA A 302 9.86 26.37 -9.75
N GLN A 303 10.57 26.70 -8.67
CA GLN A 303 10.08 26.58 -7.29
C GLN A 303 8.82 27.44 -7.07
N ALA A 304 8.84 28.71 -7.49
CA ALA A 304 7.69 29.61 -7.36
C ALA A 304 6.49 29.12 -8.18
N GLY A 305 6.72 28.63 -9.40
CA GLY A 305 5.68 28.05 -10.26
C GLY A 305 5.02 26.82 -9.64
N LEU A 306 5.80 25.90 -9.08
CA LEU A 306 5.26 24.75 -8.36
C LEU A 306 4.46 25.17 -7.12
N ALA A 307 4.99 26.10 -6.31
CA ALA A 307 4.30 26.59 -5.13
C ALA A 307 2.97 27.27 -5.47
N ALA A 308 2.92 28.08 -6.53
CA ALA A 308 1.70 28.70 -7.03
C ALA A 308 0.67 27.66 -7.49
N ARG A 309 1.13 26.62 -8.19
CA ARG A 309 0.27 25.52 -8.66
C ARG A 309 -0.32 24.71 -7.51
N ILE A 310 0.48 24.37 -6.49
CA ILE A 310 0.00 23.69 -5.28
C ILE A 310 -1.03 24.57 -4.57
N ARG A 311 -0.75 25.85 -4.32
CA ARG A 311 -1.72 26.77 -3.69
C ARG A 311 -3.04 26.86 -4.45
N ARG A 312 -2.98 26.84 -5.79
CA ARG A 312 -4.17 26.95 -6.65
C ARG A 312 -5.02 25.68 -6.68
N TYR A 313 -4.40 24.50 -6.70
CA TYR A 313 -5.10 23.24 -7.00
C TYR A 313 -5.07 22.20 -5.87
N SER A 314 -4.43 22.53 -4.74
CA SER A 314 -4.34 21.72 -3.52
C SER A 314 -4.85 22.51 -2.31
N PRO A 315 -6.14 22.85 -2.23
CA PRO A 315 -6.69 23.76 -1.22
C PRO A 315 -6.54 23.24 0.23
N ALA A 316 -6.37 21.93 0.42
CA ALA A 316 -6.14 21.30 1.71
C ALA A 316 -4.63 21.23 2.10
N VAL A 317 -3.76 21.95 1.39
CA VAL A 317 -2.31 21.92 1.59
C VAL A 317 -1.77 23.35 1.81
N ARG A 318 -1.10 23.55 2.94
CA ARG A 318 -0.26 24.73 3.18
C ARG A 318 1.21 24.34 3.04
N LEU A 319 1.97 25.14 2.29
CA LEU A 319 3.43 25.00 2.15
C LEU A 319 4.12 25.78 3.27
N VAL A 320 4.96 25.10 4.05
CA VAL A 320 5.81 25.70 5.08
C VAL A 320 7.27 25.42 4.72
N PRO A 321 8.17 26.42 4.64
CA PRO A 321 9.59 26.17 4.41
C PRO A 321 10.14 25.15 5.41
N ASP A 322 10.93 24.18 4.94
CA ASP A 322 11.46 23.09 5.78
C ASP A 322 12.83 23.42 6.41
N GLY A 323 13.37 24.62 6.18
CA GLY A 323 14.68 25.04 6.67
C GLY A 323 15.86 24.60 5.80
N THR A 324 15.64 23.80 4.74
CA THR A 324 16.70 23.34 3.82
C THR A 324 16.99 24.34 2.69
N GLY A 325 16.26 25.45 2.62
CA GLY A 325 16.41 26.51 1.62
C GLY A 325 15.83 26.19 0.24
N SER A 326 15.38 24.96 -0.02
CA SER A 326 14.83 24.56 -1.32
C SER A 326 13.58 23.67 -1.24
N GLY A 327 13.14 23.26 -0.04
CA GLY A 327 12.00 22.38 0.16
C GLY A 327 10.88 22.98 1.01
N TRP A 328 9.76 22.25 1.06
CA TRP A 328 8.62 22.58 1.91
C TRP A 328 8.14 21.36 2.69
N ARG A 329 7.83 21.58 3.96
CA ARG A 329 6.92 20.73 4.70
C ARG A 329 5.49 21.02 4.23
N LEU A 330 4.78 19.95 3.89
CA LEU A 330 3.36 20.01 3.59
C LEU A 330 2.58 19.93 4.90
N GLN A 331 1.78 20.96 5.17
CA GLN A 331 0.89 20.99 6.31
C GLN A 331 -0.56 20.86 5.83
N PRO A 332 -1.30 19.84 6.28
CA PRO A 332 -2.69 19.72 5.89
C PRO A 332 -3.54 20.78 6.59
N VAL A 333 -4.52 21.33 5.87
CA VAL A 333 -5.45 22.36 6.36
C VAL A 333 -6.90 22.05 5.95
N GLY A 334 -7.86 22.59 6.70
CA GLY A 334 -9.29 22.40 6.43
C GLY A 334 -9.75 20.93 6.52
N ALA A 335 -10.75 20.56 5.72
CA ALA A 335 -11.40 19.24 5.74
C ALA A 335 -10.47 18.04 5.45
N GLY A 336 -9.25 18.27 4.94
CA GLY A 336 -8.24 17.22 4.73
C GLY A 336 -7.34 16.96 5.93
N ALA A 337 -7.32 17.85 6.93
CA ALA A 337 -6.36 17.84 8.03
C ALA A 337 -6.70 16.90 9.17
N GLU A 338 -7.99 16.65 9.37
CA GLU A 338 -8.42 15.76 10.44
C GLU A 338 -8.05 14.33 10.10
N PHE A 339 -7.24 13.72 10.96
CA PHE A 339 -7.11 12.29 11.00
C PHE A 339 -8.43 11.74 11.55
N ASP A 340 -9.31 11.28 10.66
CA ASP A 340 -10.34 10.34 11.07
C ASP A 340 -9.64 9.18 11.78
N SER A 341 -10.06 8.85 13.00
CA SER A 341 -9.51 7.71 13.74
C SER A 341 -9.60 6.47 12.85
N VAL A 342 -8.47 6.06 12.26
CA VAL A 342 -8.38 5.06 11.18
C VAL A 342 -9.00 3.70 11.56
N ALA A 343 -9.28 3.47 12.85
CA ALA A 343 -10.05 2.33 13.30
C ALA A 343 -11.53 2.33 12.85
N GLY A 344 -12.07 3.44 12.32
CA GLY A 344 -13.50 3.69 12.32
C GLY A 344 -14.16 4.19 11.03
N PHE A 345 -13.53 4.21 9.85
CA PHE A 345 -14.32 4.49 8.64
C PHE A 345 -13.90 3.63 7.48
N PHE A 346 -14.31 2.39 7.60
CA PHE A 346 -14.25 1.40 6.57
C PHE A 346 -15.60 1.38 5.87
N GLU A 347 -15.78 2.21 4.83
CA GLU A 347 -16.85 1.93 3.89
C GLU A 347 -16.39 0.83 2.95
N ARG A 348 -16.83 -0.41 3.22
CA ARG A 348 -16.64 -1.51 2.28
C ARG A 348 -17.95 -1.85 1.62
N ARG A 349 -17.88 -2.11 0.32
CA ARG A 349 -19.01 -2.53 -0.50
C ARG A 349 -18.74 -3.90 -1.08
N VAL A 350 -19.72 -4.78 -1.01
CA VAL A 350 -19.66 -6.10 -1.62
C VAL A 350 -20.93 -6.36 -2.41
N ALA A 351 -20.79 -6.95 -3.59
CA ALA A 351 -21.92 -7.38 -4.40
C ALA A 351 -22.47 -8.68 -3.82
N VAL A 352 -23.79 -8.76 -3.67
CA VAL A 352 -24.50 -9.88 -3.04
C VAL A 352 -25.72 -10.23 -3.87
N ALA A 353 -26.24 -11.44 -3.72
CA ALA A 353 -27.49 -11.84 -4.36
C ALA A 353 -28.67 -11.14 -3.69
N GLY A 354 -29.34 -10.23 -4.41
CA GLY A 354 -30.55 -9.57 -3.94
C GLY A 354 -31.81 -10.24 -4.48
N PRO A 355 -32.99 -9.89 -3.92
CA PRO A 355 -34.27 -10.54 -4.24
C PRO A 355 -34.74 -10.32 -5.70
N ALA A 356 -34.29 -9.25 -6.35
CA ALA A 356 -34.60 -8.93 -7.75
C ALA A 356 -33.35 -8.91 -8.66
N GLY A 357 -32.25 -9.50 -8.19
CA GLY A 357 -30.94 -9.45 -8.85
C GLY A 357 -29.83 -8.91 -7.95
N PRO A 358 -28.59 -8.80 -8.46
CA PRO A 358 -27.44 -8.38 -7.66
C PRO A 358 -27.65 -7.01 -7.00
N THR A 359 -27.35 -6.92 -5.70
CA THR A 359 -27.36 -5.66 -4.95
C THR A 359 -26.02 -5.44 -4.25
N THR A 360 -25.86 -4.30 -3.58
CA THR A 360 -24.63 -3.95 -2.87
C THR A 360 -24.86 -3.86 -1.38
N ALA A 361 -24.21 -4.73 -0.63
CA ALA A 361 -24.11 -4.61 0.82
C ALA A 361 -22.99 -3.63 1.19
N ARG A 362 -23.26 -2.78 2.18
CA ARG A 362 -22.34 -1.73 2.62
C ARG A 362 -22.05 -1.89 4.11
N LEU A 363 -20.79 -1.78 4.49
CA LEU A 363 -20.35 -1.65 5.88
C LEU A 363 -19.95 -0.19 6.13
N ARG A 364 -20.27 0.36 7.30
CA ARG A 364 -19.72 1.62 7.84
C ARG A 364 -19.44 1.48 9.32
N TYR A 365 -18.64 2.38 9.87
CA TYR A 365 -18.59 2.60 11.29
C TYR A 365 -19.06 4.02 11.61
N LEU A 366 -19.82 4.13 12.69
CA LEU A 366 -20.43 5.35 13.20
C LEU A 366 -19.65 5.74 14.46
N PRO A 367 -18.74 6.73 14.40
CA PRO A 367 -17.81 7.05 15.48
C PRO A 367 -18.53 7.55 16.73
N TYR A 368 -19.55 8.41 16.57
CA TYR A 368 -20.33 8.96 17.67
C TYR A 368 -21.08 7.88 18.45
N ALA A 369 -21.69 6.92 17.72
CA ALA A 369 -22.40 5.80 18.33
C ALA A 369 -21.48 4.63 18.72
N ARG A 370 -20.20 4.66 18.30
CA ARG A 370 -19.21 3.57 18.41
C ARG A 370 -19.75 2.23 17.89
N GLN A 371 -20.44 2.26 16.75
CA GLN A 371 -21.13 1.11 16.17
C GLN A 371 -20.69 0.87 14.73
N SER A 372 -20.61 -0.39 14.32
CA SER A 372 -20.55 -0.77 12.91
C SER A 372 -21.95 -1.09 12.40
N GLN A 373 -22.28 -0.64 11.19
CA GLN A 373 -23.53 -0.98 10.52
C GLN A 373 -23.25 -1.63 9.18
N VAL A 374 -23.91 -2.76 8.93
CA VAL A 374 -24.01 -3.37 7.60
C VAL A 374 -25.43 -3.13 7.11
N TRP A 375 -25.60 -2.58 5.91
CA TRP A 375 -26.92 -2.41 5.33
C TRP A 375 -26.96 -2.77 3.85
N VAL A 376 -28.14 -3.21 3.40
CA VAL A 376 -28.42 -3.60 2.02
C VAL A 376 -29.76 -2.99 1.60
N PRO A 377 -29.88 -2.43 0.38
CA PRO A 377 -31.18 -2.02 -0.16
C PRO A 377 -32.16 -3.21 -0.26
N THR A 378 -33.43 -2.99 0.10
CA THR A 378 -34.52 -3.97 -0.05
C THR A 378 -35.34 -3.70 -1.32
N ALA A 379 -36.15 -4.69 -1.74
CA ALA A 379 -37.00 -4.56 -2.93
C ALA A 379 -38.03 -3.41 -2.83
N ASN A 380 -38.44 -3.05 -1.60
CA ASN A 380 -39.48 -2.04 -1.35
C ASN A 380 -38.92 -0.61 -1.17
N GLY A 381 -37.69 -0.34 -1.62
CA GLY A 381 -37.05 0.97 -1.47
C GLY A 381 -36.50 1.29 -0.07
N GLY A 382 -36.53 0.31 0.85
CA GLY A 382 -35.97 0.42 2.20
C GLY A 382 -34.55 -0.14 2.32
N TYR A 383 -34.11 -0.35 3.55
CA TYR A 383 -32.81 -0.97 3.85
C TYR A 383 -32.94 -2.04 4.94
N SER A 384 -32.36 -3.21 4.70
CA SER A 384 -32.10 -4.18 5.78
C SER A 384 -30.78 -3.78 6.45
N THR A 385 -30.78 -3.65 7.78
CA THR A 385 -29.63 -3.13 8.53
C THR A 385 -29.28 -4.02 9.72
N LEU A 386 -28.02 -4.45 9.80
CA LEU A 386 -27.42 -5.07 10.98
C LEU A 386 -26.54 -4.05 11.71
N THR A 387 -26.79 -3.86 13.00
CA THR A 387 -25.99 -2.98 13.85
C THR A 387 -25.17 -3.80 14.85
N PHE A 388 -23.86 -3.54 14.87
CA PHE A 388 -22.90 -4.16 15.76
C PHE A 388 -22.37 -3.11 16.74
N ARG A 389 -22.55 -3.35 18.05
CA ARG A 389 -21.92 -2.56 19.13
C ARG A 389 -20.41 -2.80 19.29
N PHE A 390 -19.84 -3.55 18.35
CA PHE A 390 -18.45 -3.98 18.35
C PHE A 390 -17.83 -3.68 16.98
N PRO A 391 -16.52 -3.42 16.91
CA PRO A 391 -15.85 -3.20 15.63
C PRO A 391 -15.97 -4.40 14.69
N VAL A 392 -16.11 -4.12 13.40
CA VAL A 392 -16.03 -5.11 12.32
C VAL A 392 -14.67 -5.00 11.62
N TYR A 393 -13.87 -6.06 11.68
CA TYR A 393 -12.49 -6.06 11.16
C TYR A 393 -12.40 -6.58 9.72
N ALA A 394 -13.40 -7.34 9.27
CA ALA A 394 -13.48 -7.89 7.93
C ALA A 394 -14.92 -7.88 7.43
N PHE A 395 -15.06 -7.65 6.13
CA PHE A 395 -16.33 -7.67 5.42
C PHE A 395 -16.08 -8.18 4.02
N GLY A 396 -16.84 -9.19 3.61
CA GLY A 396 -16.65 -9.94 2.38
C GLY A 396 -17.96 -10.56 1.90
N THR A 397 -17.88 -11.28 0.78
CA THR A 397 -19.03 -11.97 0.17
C THR A 397 -18.55 -13.22 -0.55
N GLY A 398 -19.43 -14.20 -0.71
CA GLY A 398 -19.26 -15.35 -1.59
C GLY A 398 -20.38 -16.34 -1.34
N ASP A 399 -20.61 -17.22 -2.30
CA ASP A 399 -21.60 -18.28 -2.24
C ASP A 399 -21.06 -19.40 -1.34
N VAL A 400 -21.24 -19.27 -0.01
CA VAL A 400 -20.53 -20.10 0.97
C VAL A 400 -21.10 -21.51 1.00
N ASP A 401 -22.41 -21.65 0.84
CA ASP A 401 -23.12 -22.94 0.83
C ASP A 401 -23.37 -23.53 -0.56
N ASN A 402 -22.86 -22.88 -1.60
CA ASN A 402 -22.93 -23.32 -2.99
C ASN A 402 -24.38 -23.43 -3.51
N ASP A 403 -25.26 -22.55 -3.05
CA ASP A 403 -26.65 -22.44 -3.51
C ASP A 403 -26.78 -21.58 -4.80
N GLY A 404 -25.66 -21.04 -5.29
CA GLY A 404 -25.59 -20.18 -6.47
C GLY A 404 -25.73 -18.69 -6.16
N TYR A 405 -25.99 -18.32 -4.90
CA TYR A 405 -26.22 -16.96 -4.45
C TYR A 405 -25.16 -16.48 -3.47
N ALA A 406 -24.64 -15.27 -3.67
CA ALA A 406 -23.56 -14.75 -2.83
C ALA A 406 -24.05 -14.30 -1.44
N ASP A 407 -23.53 -14.93 -0.39
CA ASP A 407 -23.73 -14.56 1.02
C ASP A 407 -22.89 -13.34 1.44
N VAL A 408 -23.25 -12.76 2.59
CA VAL A 408 -22.52 -11.69 3.28
C VAL A 408 -21.72 -12.28 4.44
N LEU A 409 -20.40 -12.08 4.41
CA LEU A 409 -19.51 -12.49 5.50
C LEU A 409 -19.10 -11.27 6.33
N ILE A 410 -19.34 -11.34 7.64
CA ILE A 410 -19.09 -10.24 8.58
C ILE A 410 -18.13 -10.72 9.67
N GLY A 411 -17.05 -9.97 9.89
CA GLY A 411 -16.06 -10.26 10.92
C GLY A 411 -16.14 -9.34 12.13
N PRO A 412 -17.01 -9.59 13.13
CA PRO A 412 -17.05 -8.77 14.34
C PRO A 412 -15.94 -9.13 15.34
N ILE A 413 -15.56 -8.18 16.18
CA ILE A 413 -14.68 -8.37 17.34
C ILE A 413 -15.50 -8.33 18.63
N LYS A 414 -15.99 -9.49 19.11
CA LYS A 414 -16.93 -9.54 20.24
C LYS A 414 -16.64 -10.69 21.22
N PRO A 415 -17.09 -10.58 22.48
CA PRO A 415 -17.15 -11.73 23.38
C PRO A 415 -18.29 -12.68 23.00
N THR A 416 -18.29 -13.88 23.56
CA THR A 416 -19.41 -14.83 23.50
C THR A 416 -19.93 -15.12 24.90
N ARG A 417 -21.04 -15.86 25.00
CA ARG A 417 -21.59 -16.30 26.30
C ARG A 417 -20.61 -17.20 27.06
N PHE A 418 -19.73 -17.92 26.35
CA PHE A 418 -18.81 -18.91 26.90
C PHE A 418 -17.37 -18.40 27.04
N ASP A 419 -17.07 -17.22 26.47
CA ASP A 419 -15.74 -16.64 26.41
C ASP A 419 -15.87 -15.11 26.45
N GLY A 420 -15.59 -14.54 27.62
CA GLY A 420 -15.72 -13.10 27.88
C GLY A 420 -14.67 -12.24 27.16
N ALA A 421 -13.63 -12.86 26.58
CA ALA A 421 -12.62 -12.11 25.85
C ALA A 421 -13.10 -11.73 24.44
N ARG A 422 -12.68 -10.55 23.98
CA ARG A 422 -13.02 -10.05 22.65
C ARG A 422 -12.14 -10.73 21.61
N HIS A 423 -12.74 -11.58 20.79
CA HIS A 423 -12.06 -12.25 19.69
C HIS A 423 -12.67 -11.87 18.35
N ARG A 424 -11.85 -11.98 17.30
CA ARG A 424 -12.29 -11.94 15.92
C ARG A 424 -13.13 -13.19 15.64
N ARG A 425 -14.32 -13.01 15.08
CA ARG A 425 -15.26 -14.08 14.71
C ARG A 425 -15.63 -13.92 13.24
N LEU A 426 -16.21 -14.96 12.64
CA LEU A 426 -16.82 -14.91 11.31
C LEU A 426 -18.31 -15.21 11.46
N PHE A 427 -19.15 -14.38 10.87
CA PHE A 427 -20.59 -14.61 10.69
C PHE A 427 -20.92 -14.66 9.20
N VAL A 428 -21.90 -15.48 8.83
CA VAL A 428 -22.43 -15.62 7.47
C VAL A 428 -23.91 -15.26 7.51
N TYR A 429 -24.33 -14.39 6.60
CA TYR A 429 -25.70 -13.94 6.42
C TYR A 429 -26.10 -14.09 4.95
N PHE A 430 -27.34 -14.41 4.69
CA PHE A 430 -27.92 -14.37 3.35
C PHE A 430 -29.00 -13.29 3.28
N LEU A 431 -29.42 -12.94 2.07
CA LEU A 431 -30.61 -12.11 1.86
C LEU A 431 -31.79 -13.02 1.53
N ASP A 432 -32.87 -12.91 2.29
CA ASP A 432 -34.10 -13.61 1.95
C ASP A 432 -34.81 -12.97 0.74
N SER A 433 -35.90 -13.58 0.31
CA SER A 433 -36.70 -13.11 -0.84
C SER A 433 -37.29 -11.71 -0.67
N THR A 434 -37.31 -11.16 0.55
CA THR A 434 -37.75 -9.78 0.83
C THR A 434 -36.58 -8.79 0.89
N GLY A 435 -35.35 -9.29 0.75
CA GLY A 435 -34.11 -8.51 0.87
C GLY A 435 -33.68 -8.25 2.30
N GLN A 436 -34.17 -9.04 3.27
CA GLN A 436 -33.72 -8.93 4.67
C GLN A 436 -32.50 -9.80 4.94
N LEU A 437 -31.54 -9.26 5.70
CA LEU A 437 -30.34 -9.98 6.13
C LEU A 437 -30.71 -11.01 7.20
N GLN A 438 -30.68 -12.29 6.83
CA GLN A 438 -30.93 -13.41 7.73
C GLN A 438 -29.62 -14.11 8.12
N PRO A 439 -29.43 -14.43 9.41
CA PRO A 439 -28.23 -15.14 9.83
C PRO A 439 -28.26 -16.59 9.32
N ARG A 440 -27.23 -16.96 8.55
CA ARG A 440 -26.98 -18.36 8.18
C ARG A 440 -26.12 -19.05 9.24
N TRP A 441 -25.07 -18.36 9.70
CA TRP A 441 -24.16 -18.86 10.72
C TRP A 441 -23.60 -17.73 11.57
N ARG A 442 -23.66 -17.87 12.90
CA ARG A 442 -23.19 -16.85 13.85
C ARG A 442 -22.04 -17.34 14.75
N GLY A 443 -21.17 -18.16 14.18
CA GLY A 443 -19.82 -18.38 14.71
C GLY A 443 -19.69 -19.41 15.82
N SER A 444 -19.72 -20.70 15.48
CA SER A 444 -18.99 -21.70 16.28
C SER A 444 -17.48 -21.45 16.19
N ARG A 445 -16.72 -21.93 17.19
CA ARG A 445 -15.25 -21.76 17.23
C ARG A 445 -14.63 -22.49 16.02
N LEU A 446 -13.92 -21.76 15.17
CA LEU A 446 -13.01 -22.35 14.17
C LEU A 446 -11.85 -23.05 14.89
N SER A 447 -11.05 -23.83 14.17
CA SER A 447 -10.01 -24.66 14.79
C SER A 447 -9.06 -23.87 15.70
N TYR A 448 -8.58 -22.70 15.27
CA TYR A 448 -7.71 -21.83 16.05
C TYR A 448 -8.20 -20.38 16.11
N ARG A 449 -7.37 -19.50 16.70
CA ARG A 449 -7.72 -18.08 16.86
C ARG A 449 -7.74 -17.40 15.49
N LEU A 450 -8.93 -17.08 15.01
CA LEU A 450 -9.13 -16.38 13.75
C LEU A 450 -8.47 -15.00 13.73
N LEU A 451 -7.77 -14.70 12.64
CA LEU A 451 -7.19 -13.39 12.36
C LEU A 451 -7.84 -12.74 11.14
N TYR A 452 -8.10 -13.50 10.08
CA TYR A 452 -8.78 -12.99 8.89
C TYR A 452 -9.47 -14.11 8.11
N PHE A 453 -10.40 -13.76 7.23
CA PHE A 453 -11.06 -14.71 6.32
C PHE A 453 -11.35 -14.08 4.95
N LYS A 454 -11.51 -14.91 3.94
CA LYS A 454 -12.09 -14.58 2.64
C LYS A 454 -12.75 -15.82 2.04
N THR A 455 -13.66 -15.62 1.11
CA THR A 455 -14.16 -16.69 0.24
C THR A 455 -13.20 -16.86 -0.94
N VAL A 456 -13.10 -18.10 -1.43
CA VAL A 456 -12.35 -18.42 -2.64
C VAL A 456 -13.21 -19.38 -3.46
N ARG A 457 -13.43 -19.03 -4.72
CA ARG A 457 -14.15 -19.86 -5.68
C ARG A 457 -13.13 -20.57 -6.57
N THR A 458 -13.28 -21.87 -6.76
CA THR A 458 -12.42 -22.67 -7.64
C THR A 458 -13.23 -23.29 -8.77
N PRO A 459 -13.60 -22.55 -9.83
CA PRO A 459 -14.39 -23.12 -10.93
C PRO A 459 -13.67 -24.32 -11.57
N PRO A 460 -14.37 -25.44 -11.86
CA PRO A 460 -15.80 -25.71 -11.68
C PRO A 460 -16.22 -26.20 -10.27
N GLY A 461 -15.29 -26.34 -9.34
CA GLY A 461 -15.52 -26.78 -7.96
C GLY A 461 -16.14 -25.73 -7.00
N PRO A 462 -16.36 -26.13 -5.73
CA PRO A 462 -17.11 -25.36 -4.76
C PRO A 462 -16.36 -24.10 -4.29
N THR A 463 -17.12 -23.17 -3.72
CA THR A 463 -16.58 -22.09 -2.90
C THR A 463 -16.14 -22.65 -1.54
N TYR A 464 -15.01 -22.17 -1.06
CA TYR A 464 -14.57 -22.43 0.32
C TYR A 464 -14.25 -21.12 1.03
N VAL A 465 -14.29 -21.17 2.36
CA VAL A 465 -13.82 -20.10 3.24
C VAL A 465 -12.35 -20.37 3.57
N ARG A 466 -11.48 -19.47 3.13
CA ARG A 466 -10.08 -19.46 3.53
C ARG A 466 -9.92 -18.59 4.77
N THR A 467 -9.19 -19.06 5.77
CA THR A 467 -8.94 -18.34 7.02
C THR A 467 -7.44 -18.18 7.25
N LEU A 468 -7.04 -17.14 7.97
CA LEU A 468 -5.72 -17.01 8.58
C LEU A 468 -5.91 -17.11 10.09
N GLU A 469 -5.25 -18.07 10.71
CA GLU A 469 -5.43 -18.39 12.13
C GLU A 469 -4.10 -18.47 12.89
N GLN A 470 -4.15 -18.21 14.19
CA GLN A 470 -3.02 -18.35 15.12
C GLN A 470 -3.23 -19.56 16.02
N ALA A 471 -2.33 -20.53 15.90
CA ALA A 471 -2.30 -21.73 16.72
C ALA A 471 -1.83 -21.44 18.16
N PRO A 472 -2.09 -22.33 19.13
CA PRO A 472 -1.71 -22.14 20.55
C PRO A 472 -0.21 -21.91 20.78
N ASN A 473 0.65 -22.45 19.91
CA ASN A 473 2.10 -22.24 19.95
C ASN A 473 2.54 -20.86 19.40
N GLY A 474 1.60 -19.96 19.09
CA GLY A 474 1.85 -18.62 18.58
C GLY A 474 2.14 -18.53 17.08
N ARG A 475 2.32 -19.67 16.39
CA ARG A 475 2.56 -19.74 14.93
C ARG A 475 1.26 -19.61 14.16
N TYR A 476 1.37 -19.31 12.86
CA TYR A 476 0.22 -19.02 12.00
C TYR A 476 0.01 -20.14 10.98
N CYS A 477 -1.24 -20.31 10.54
CA CYS A 477 -1.65 -21.27 9.52
C CYS A 477 -2.82 -20.71 8.70
N VAL A 478 -3.00 -21.25 7.49
CA VAL A 478 -4.11 -20.86 6.60
C VAL A 478 -5.08 -22.02 6.48
N GLY A 479 -6.28 -21.89 7.02
CA GLY A 479 -7.30 -22.93 6.99
C GLY A 479 -8.14 -22.88 5.72
N ARG A 480 -8.54 -24.05 5.22
CA ARG A 480 -9.54 -24.20 4.16
C ARG A 480 -10.78 -24.86 4.75
N TYR A 481 -11.93 -24.20 4.64
CA TYR A 481 -13.20 -24.70 5.17
C TYR A 481 -14.26 -24.75 4.07
N HIS A 482 -15.01 -25.84 4.00
CA HIS A 482 -16.21 -25.92 3.18
C HIS A 482 -17.46 -25.82 4.07
N TRP A 483 -18.59 -25.48 3.45
CA TRP A 483 -19.87 -25.51 4.13
C TRP A 483 -20.46 -26.92 4.13
N GLN A 484 -20.92 -27.38 5.29
CA GLN A 484 -21.53 -28.70 5.46
C GLN A 484 -22.75 -28.60 6.39
N GLY A 485 -23.95 -28.73 5.83
CA GLY A 485 -25.21 -28.66 6.57
C GLY A 485 -25.45 -27.28 7.17
N PHE A 486 -25.06 -27.08 8.44
CA PHE A 486 -25.35 -25.88 9.22
C PHE A 486 -24.09 -25.07 9.61
N GLY A 487 -22.90 -25.42 9.09
CA GLY A 487 -21.68 -24.74 9.46
C GLY A 487 -20.47 -25.04 8.57
N LEU A 488 -19.31 -24.54 9.02
CA LEU A 488 -18.03 -24.69 8.33
C LEU A 488 -17.26 -25.90 8.86
N THR A 489 -16.86 -26.80 7.97
CA THR A 489 -16.02 -27.96 8.24
C THR A 489 -14.61 -27.71 7.70
N LEU A 490 -13.57 -27.98 8.51
CA LEU A 490 -12.18 -27.82 8.11
C LEU A 490 -11.77 -28.95 7.15
N ASP A 491 -11.27 -28.60 5.98
CA ASP A 491 -10.63 -29.55 5.06
C ASP A 491 -9.17 -29.83 5.44
N GLY A 492 -8.47 -28.78 5.87
CA GLY A 492 -7.06 -28.84 6.21
C GLY A 492 -6.41 -27.46 6.31
N PHE A 493 -5.15 -27.45 6.75
CA PHE A 493 -4.32 -26.25 6.80
C PHE A 493 -3.27 -26.25 5.71
N LEU A 494 -3.13 -25.13 5.00
CA LEU A 494 -1.98 -24.85 4.15
C LEU A 494 -0.79 -24.50 5.04
N ALA A 495 0.37 -25.13 4.79
CA ALA A 495 1.67 -24.89 5.41
C ALA A 495 1.62 -24.62 6.93
N PRO A 496 1.55 -25.67 7.78
CA PRO A 496 1.40 -25.49 9.21
C PRO A 496 2.63 -24.82 9.84
N ARG A 497 2.38 -23.94 10.82
CA ARG A 497 3.37 -23.36 11.74
C ARG A 497 4.37 -22.41 11.08
N GLN A 498 3.89 -21.37 10.43
CA GLN A 498 4.71 -20.35 9.76
C GLN A 498 4.68 -18.98 10.47
N SER A 499 5.49 -18.02 9.98
CA SER A 499 5.43 -16.62 10.40
C SER A 499 4.16 -15.94 9.89
N LEU A 500 3.77 -14.79 10.44
CA LEU A 500 2.58 -14.09 9.99
C LEU A 500 2.72 -13.56 8.55
N ASP A 501 3.93 -13.15 8.16
CA ASP A 501 4.24 -12.71 6.79
C ASP A 501 4.07 -13.83 5.77
N ALA A 502 4.57 -15.03 6.08
CA ALA A 502 4.40 -16.19 5.23
C ALA A 502 2.93 -16.65 5.19
N ALA A 503 2.24 -16.68 6.33
CA ALA A 503 0.80 -16.98 6.37
C ALA A 503 -0.04 -15.96 5.59
N TYR A 504 0.33 -14.68 5.61
CA TYR A 504 -0.34 -13.66 4.79
C TYR A 504 -0.16 -13.94 3.29
N ARG A 505 1.06 -14.32 2.87
CA ARG A 505 1.35 -14.68 1.48
C ARG A 505 0.47 -15.84 1.03
N ASP A 506 0.44 -16.95 1.77
CA ASP A 506 -0.38 -18.13 1.46
C ASP A 506 -1.89 -17.85 1.59
N PHE A 507 -2.27 -16.92 2.45
CA PHE A 507 -3.66 -16.52 2.58
C PHE A 507 -4.13 -15.76 1.33
N VAL A 508 -3.30 -14.86 0.79
CA VAL A 508 -3.69 -14.02 -0.34
C VAL A 508 -3.59 -14.76 -1.68
N LEU A 509 -2.50 -15.49 -1.90
CA LEU A 509 -2.22 -16.24 -3.13
C LEU A 509 -2.97 -17.58 -3.12
#